data_AF-A0A950GTL5-F1
#
_entry.id   AF-A0A950GTL5-F1
#
_cell.length_a   1.000
_cell.length_b   1.000
_cell.length_c   1.000
_cell.angle_alpha   90.00
_cell.angle_beta   90.00
_cell.angle_gamma   90.00
#
_symmetry.space_group_name_H-M   'P 1'
#
loop_
_entity.id
_entity.type
_entity.pdbx_description
1 polymer ?
#
loop_
_entity_poly.entity_id
_entity_poly.type
_entity_poly.pdbx_seq_one_letter_code
_entity_poly.pdbx_strand_id
1 'polypeptide(L)'
;MTVHDAEQLAAMKFGVGQPVRRGEDPVLVRGEGCYTDDIDVPGQLYAAMALSRHPHGIIRGIDVETAKSMPGVRAVVTGDDLQK
;
A
#
# COMPACT_ATOMS: atom_id res chain seq x y z
N MET A 1 10.35 26.77 29.24
CA MET A 1 10.29 25.33 29.57
C MET A 1 11.07 25.15 30.85
N THR A 2 10.39 25.24 32.00
CA THR A 2 11.01 25.15 33.34
C THR A 2 11.10 23.69 33.77
N VAL A 3 12.04 23.40 34.68
CA VAL A 3 12.38 22.05 35.16
C VAL A 3 11.18 21.27 35.75
N HIS A 4 10.13 21.97 36.17
CA HIS A 4 8.89 21.39 36.69
C HIS A 4 8.05 20.65 35.63
N ASP A 5 8.14 21.04 34.35
CA ASP A 5 7.41 20.34 33.26
C ASP A 5 7.99 18.93 33.01
N ALA A 6 9.30 18.75 33.20
CA ALA A 6 10.00 17.50 32.90
C ALA A 6 9.67 16.39 33.91
N GLU A 7 9.60 16.71 35.20
CA GLU A 7 9.16 15.74 36.23
C GLU A 7 7.70 15.34 36.05
N GLN A 8 6.85 16.30 35.67
CA GLN A 8 5.43 16.04 35.44
C GLN A 8 5.20 15.13 34.21
N LEU A 9 5.99 15.32 33.14
CA LEU A 9 5.99 14.45 31.96
C LEU A 9 6.51 13.04 32.27
N ALA A 10 7.53 12.90 33.12
CA ALA A 10 8.08 11.61 33.55
C ALA A 10 7.13 10.84 34.49
N ALA A 11 6.31 11.56 35.25
CA ALA A 11 5.32 10.99 36.17
C ALA A 11 3.98 10.62 35.51
N MET A 12 3.72 11.07 34.27
CA MET A 12 2.56 10.61 33.50
C MET A 12 2.70 9.13 33.14
N LYS A 13 1.64 8.36 33.32
CA LYS A 13 1.55 6.96 32.89
C LYS A 13 1.74 6.93 31.37
N PHE A 14 2.86 6.35 30.92
CA PHE A 14 3.32 6.34 29.51
C PHE A 14 4.02 7.62 29.02
N GLY A 15 4.75 8.31 29.91
CA GLY A 15 5.58 9.47 29.57
C GLY A 15 6.85 9.15 28.77
N VAL A 16 7.54 10.21 28.32
CA VAL A 16 8.80 10.12 27.55
C VAL A 16 9.88 9.40 28.37
N GLY A 17 10.57 8.43 27.77
CA GLY A 17 11.65 7.68 28.40
C GLY A 17 11.21 6.41 29.14
N GLN A 18 9.91 6.10 29.18
CA GLN A 18 9.40 4.85 29.75
C GLN A 18 9.31 3.73 28.70
N PRO A 19 9.58 2.46 29.05
CA PRO A 19 9.44 1.32 28.13
C PRO A 19 7.97 0.90 28.00
N VAL A 20 7.17 1.77 27.38
CA VAL A 20 5.73 1.57 27.18
C VAL A 20 5.50 0.46 26.15
N ARG A 21 4.55 -0.45 26.43
CA ARG A 21 4.11 -1.42 25.43
C ARG A 21 3.35 -0.71 24.32
N ARG A 22 3.60 -1.12 23.09
CA ARG A 22 2.95 -0.60 21.89
C ARG A 22 1.44 -0.86 21.96
N GLY A 23 0.65 0.16 21.62
CA GLY A 23 -0.81 0.08 21.67
C GLY A 23 -1.40 -0.70 20.51
N GLU A 24 -0.68 -0.76 19.39
CA GLU A 24 -1.05 -1.45 18.16
C GLU A 24 -0.82 -2.97 18.23
N ASP A 25 0.11 -3.44 19.07
CA ASP A 25 0.51 -4.85 19.13
C ASP A 25 -0.68 -5.82 19.27
N PRO A 26 -1.71 -5.59 20.12
CA PRO A 26 -2.80 -6.52 20.31
C PRO A 26 -3.50 -6.94 19.01
N VAL A 27 -3.83 -5.99 18.12
CA VAL A 27 -4.53 -6.32 16.85
C VAL A 27 -3.56 -6.89 15.83
N LEU A 28 -2.32 -6.41 15.78
CA LEU A 28 -1.33 -6.85 14.80
C LEU A 28 -0.90 -8.30 15.03
N VAL A 29 -0.64 -8.69 16.28
CA VAL A 29 -0.20 -10.07 16.60
C VAL A 29 -1.32 -11.10 16.52
N ARG A 30 -2.58 -10.66 16.45
CA ARG A 30 -3.75 -11.52 16.26
C ARG A 30 -4.18 -11.66 14.80
N GLY A 31 -3.50 -10.98 13.87
CA GLY A 31 -3.94 -10.93 12.47
C GLY A 31 -5.22 -10.13 12.28
N GLU A 32 -5.56 -9.25 13.22
CA GLU A 32 -6.71 -8.33 13.15
C GLU A 32 -6.31 -6.96 12.59
N GLY A 33 -5.05 -6.79 12.18
CA GLY A 33 -4.63 -5.64 11.38
C GLY A 33 -5.34 -5.63 10.04
N CYS A 34 -5.56 -4.44 9.48
CA CYS A 34 -6.15 -4.26 8.16
C CYS A 34 -5.20 -3.41 7.31
N TYR A 35 -4.65 -4.02 6.27
CA TYR A 35 -3.77 -3.43 5.28
C TYR A 35 -4.52 -3.26 3.95
N THR A 36 -3.88 -2.62 2.98
CA THR A 36 -4.52 -2.31 1.69
C THR A 36 -4.99 -3.54 0.92
N ASP A 37 -4.31 -4.68 1.07
CA ASP A 37 -4.63 -5.95 0.38
C ASP A 37 -5.69 -6.78 1.13
N ASP A 38 -6.05 -6.40 2.36
CA ASP A 38 -7.12 -7.05 3.13
C ASP A 38 -8.51 -6.48 2.77
N ILE A 39 -8.55 -5.42 1.96
CA ILE A 39 -9.79 -4.78 1.52
C ILE A 39 -10.43 -5.63 0.41
N ASP A 40 -11.66 -6.08 0.66
CA ASP A 40 -12.51 -6.76 -0.33
C ASP A 40 -13.84 -6.03 -0.47
N VAL A 41 -14.06 -5.40 -1.64
CA VAL A 41 -15.29 -4.67 -1.95
C VAL A 41 -16.03 -5.30 -3.14
N PRO A 42 -17.38 -5.30 -3.15
CA PRO A 42 -18.14 -5.86 -4.25
C PRO A 42 -17.77 -5.23 -5.60
N GLY A 43 -17.41 -6.08 -6.57
CA GLY A 43 -17.03 -5.64 -7.91
C GLY A 43 -15.59 -5.13 -8.05
N GLN A 44 -14.73 -5.33 -7.03
CA GLN A 44 -13.31 -5.03 -7.14
C GLN A 44 -12.64 -5.76 -8.31
N LEU A 45 -11.71 -5.07 -8.98
CA LEU A 45 -10.89 -5.62 -10.05
C LEU A 45 -9.43 -5.66 -9.60
N TYR A 46 -8.69 -6.61 -10.16
CA TYR A 46 -7.26 -6.76 -9.91
C TYR A 46 -6.47 -6.24 -11.12
N ALA A 47 -5.34 -5.59 -10.84
CA ALA A 47 -4.43 -5.11 -11.86
C ALA A 47 -3.14 -5.95 -11.87
N ALA A 48 -2.67 -6.28 -13.07
CA ALA A 48 -1.36 -6.88 -13.29
C ALA A 48 -0.56 -5.99 -14.24
N MET A 49 0.72 -5.77 -13.92
CA MET A 49 1.60 -4.91 -14.71
C MET A 49 2.54 -5.72 -15.58
N ALA A 50 2.55 -5.45 -16.89
CA ALA A 50 3.56 -5.93 -17.81
C ALA A 50 4.79 -5.00 -17.78
N LEU A 51 5.82 -5.40 -17.03
CA LEU A 51 7.04 -4.61 -16.86
C LEU A 51 8.02 -4.83 -18.01
N SER A 52 8.85 -3.82 -18.28
CA SER A 52 9.92 -3.90 -19.28
C SER A 52 10.92 -5.00 -18.93
N ARG A 53 11.31 -5.79 -19.94
CA ARG A 53 12.42 -6.76 -19.85
C ARG A 53 13.77 -6.17 -20.27
N HIS A 54 13.76 -4.91 -20.72
CA HIS A 54 14.95 -4.19 -21.17
C HIS A 54 15.21 -3.01 -20.21
N PRO A 55 16.46 -2.78 -19.78
CA PRO A 55 16.78 -1.66 -18.88
C PRO A 55 16.59 -0.29 -19.55
N HIS A 56 16.77 -0.23 -20.87
CA HIS A 56 16.56 0.97 -21.67
C HIS A 56 16.17 0.58 -23.10
N GLY A 57 15.24 1.33 -23.71
CA GLY A 57 14.80 1.10 -25.08
C GLY A 57 13.60 1.94 -25.46
N ILE A 58 13.29 1.92 -26.76
CA ILE A 58 12.10 2.57 -27.32
C ILE A 58 11.05 1.49 -27.54
N ILE A 59 9.86 1.69 -27.00
CA ILE A 59 8.70 0.82 -27.26
C ILE A 59 8.24 1.10 -28.70
N ARG A 60 8.43 0.12 -29.59
CA ARG A 60 8.00 0.24 -31.00
C ARG A 60 6.52 -0.08 -31.22
N GLY A 61 5.93 -0.81 -30.29
CA GLY A 61 4.53 -1.22 -30.32
C GLY A 61 4.23 -2.21 -29.19
N ILE A 62 2.95 -2.33 -28.84
CA ILE A 62 2.44 -3.28 -27.85
C ILE A 62 1.21 -3.95 -28.49
N ASP A 63 1.27 -5.27 -28.69
CA ASP A 63 0.09 -6.04 -29.07
C ASP A 63 -0.67 -6.48 -27.80
N VAL A 64 -1.95 -6.11 -27.74
CA VAL A 64 -2.82 -6.32 -26.59
C VAL A 64 -4.02 -7.21 -26.91
N GLU A 65 -4.19 -7.65 -28.16
CA GLU A 65 -5.44 -8.29 -28.62
C GLU A 65 -5.69 -9.64 -27.95
N THR A 66 -4.62 -10.42 -27.74
CA THR A 66 -4.74 -11.67 -27.01
C THR A 66 -5.18 -11.42 -25.56
N ALA A 67 -4.57 -10.46 -24.85
CA ALA A 67 -4.94 -10.15 -23.48
C ALA A 67 -6.38 -9.61 -23.38
N LYS A 68 -6.78 -8.72 -24.30
CA LYS A 68 -8.14 -8.15 -24.33
C LYS A 68 -9.24 -9.20 -24.56
N SER A 69 -8.93 -10.25 -25.32
CA SER A 69 -9.89 -11.32 -25.65
C SER A 69 -9.98 -12.42 -24.58
N MET A 70 -9.11 -12.40 -23.56
CA MET A 70 -9.14 -13.40 -22.49
C MET A 70 -10.38 -13.24 -21.60
N PRO A 71 -11.10 -14.33 -21.28
CA PRO A 71 -12.20 -14.29 -20.32
C PRO A 71 -11.76 -13.70 -18.97
N GLY A 72 -12.54 -12.76 -18.44
CA GLY A 72 -12.27 -12.10 -17.16
C GLY A 72 -11.38 -10.85 -17.25
N VAL A 73 -10.74 -10.59 -18.38
CA VAL A 73 -10.02 -9.32 -18.58
C VAL A 73 -11.02 -8.19 -18.84
N ARG A 74 -11.05 -7.21 -17.93
CA ARG A 74 -11.94 -6.06 -18.06
C ARG A 74 -11.37 -4.97 -18.96
N ALA A 75 -10.05 -4.74 -18.90
CA ALA A 75 -9.36 -3.72 -19.66
C ALA A 75 -7.87 -4.07 -19.79
N VAL A 76 -7.25 -3.59 -20.86
CA VAL A 76 -5.78 -3.54 -21.02
C VAL A 76 -5.44 -2.08 -21.32
N VAL A 77 -4.68 -1.45 -20.44
CA VAL A 77 -4.34 -0.03 -20.50
C VAL A 77 -2.87 0.12 -20.88
N THR A 78 -2.60 0.98 -21.84
CA THR A 78 -1.27 1.28 -22.40
C THR A 78 -0.95 2.77 -22.23
N GLY A 79 0.26 3.17 -22.63
CA GLY A 79 0.65 4.58 -22.63
C GLY A 79 -0.23 5.45 -23.54
N ASP A 80 -0.81 4.88 -24.60
CA ASP A 80 -1.67 5.60 -25.55
C ASP A 80 -3.00 6.02 -24.89
N ASP A 81 -3.50 5.24 -23.93
CA ASP A 81 -4.74 5.53 -23.19
C ASP A 81 -4.59 6.66 -22.16
N LEU A 82 -3.35 7.09 -21.86
CA LEU A 82 -3.03 8.08 -20.84
C LEU A 82 -2.61 9.44 -21.42
N GLN A 83 -2.59 9.57 -22.74
CA GLN A 83 -2.22 10.82 -23.41
C GLN A 83 -3.33 11.87 -23.21
N LYS A 84 -2.92 13.11 -22.91
CA LYS A 84 -3.82 14.27 -22.75
C LYS A 84 -4.25 14.84 -24.09
#